data_AF-A0AAI9S025-F1
#
_entry.id   AF-A0AAI9S025-F1
#
_cell.length_a   1.000
_cell.length_b   1.000
_cell.length_c   1.000
_cell.angle_alpha   90.00
_cell.angle_beta   90.00
_cell.angle_gamma   90.00
#
_symmetry.space_group_name_H-M   'P 1'
#
loop_
_entity.id
_entity.type
_entity.pdbx_description
1 polymer ?
#
loop_
_entity_poly.entity_id
_entity_poly.type
_entity_poly.pdbx_seq_one_letter_code
_entity_poly.pdbx_strand_id
1 'polypeptide(L)'
;MATLKLNKFILLPGRALAALVRCGFPVSAGIMMKTFSPDTGRIFYENEVSDYLLHKFSEIVRWYKDCPCPTGRLTAGSPVWVFLSGKEPEKDDALLKSVRKEIDNRPVRVITREDFRRRMCLPGQLISRLDRVDDDMLSEFLCHTLLSKQDGTYVDSRRWESAQKGDPVHGFISDMLAACLSARLPIVDGDLPGILTRMARHHIPSVRAKLREQDRMILQACPSLNEYQHAMK
;
A
#
# COMPACT_ATOMS: atom_id res chain seq x y z
N MET A 1 18.46 14.85 -28.29
CA MET A 1 19.44 14.11 -27.44
C MET A 1 20.26 15.13 -26.65
N ALA A 2 20.43 14.94 -25.34
CA ALA A 2 21.51 15.50 -24.48
C ALA A 2 21.39 16.86 -23.73
N THR A 3 20.25 17.55 -23.60
CA THR A 3 20.14 18.69 -22.66
C THR A 3 19.81 18.28 -21.22
N LEU A 4 19.09 17.17 -21.01
CA LEU A 4 18.70 16.65 -19.69
C LEU A 4 19.85 16.01 -18.88
N LYS A 5 21.03 15.79 -19.48
CA LYS A 5 22.18 15.13 -18.82
C LYS A 5 23.14 16.10 -18.11
N LEU A 6 23.41 17.28 -18.67
CA LEU A 6 24.41 18.20 -18.09
C LEU A 6 23.99 18.82 -16.75
N ASN A 7 22.71 19.21 -16.61
CA ASN A 7 22.20 19.82 -15.39
C ASN A 7 22.37 18.93 -14.14
N LYS A 8 22.35 17.59 -14.33
CA LYS A 8 22.56 16.64 -13.24
C LYS A 8 23.98 16.67 -12.69
N PHE A 9 24.99 16.91 -13.53
CA PHE A 9 26.39 17.00 -13.13
C PHE A 9 26.71 18.36 -12.50
N ILE A 10 26.11 19.45 -13.00
CA ILE A 10 26.30 20.81 -12.47
C ILE A 10 25.79 20.91 -11.03
N LEU A 11 24.64 20.28 -10.73
CA LEU A 11 24.02 20.32 -9.40
C LEU A 11 24.56 19.23 -8.44
N LEU A 12 25.37 18.30 -8.92
CA LEU A 12 25.85 17.16 -8.14
C LEU A 12 26.63 17.54 -6.87
N PRO A 13 27.58 18.50 -6.91
CA PRO A 13 28.35 18.87 -5.71
C PRO A 13 27.44 19.42 -4.60
N GLY A 14 26.47 20.27 -4.96
CA GLY A 14 25.50 20.83 -4.02
C GLY A 14 24.57 19.77 -3.44
N ARG A 15 24.08 18.84 -4.27
CA ARG A 15 23.22 17.74 -3.81
C ARG A 15 23.95 16.75 -2.91
N ALA A 16 25.19 16.38 -3.27
CA ALA A 16 26.01 15.47 -2.48
C ALA A 16 26.40 16.10 -1.13
N LEU A 17 26.75 17.39 -1.10
CA LEU A 17 27.05 18.10 0.14
C LEU A 17 25.81 18.23 1.03
N ALA A 18 24.66 18.60 0.46
CA ALA A 18 23.41 18.67 1.23
C ALA A 18 23.03 17.30 1.82
N ALA A 19 23.21 16.22 1.05
CA ALA A 19 22.98 14.85 1.52
C ALA A 19 23.98 14.43 2.59
N LEU A 20 25.25 14.80 2.47
CA LEU A 20 26.26 14.51 3.49
C LEU A 20 25.87 15.14 4.84
N VAL A 21 25.42 16.40 4.82
CA VAL A 21 25.04 17.15 6.02
C VAL A 21 23.74 16.62 6.64
N ARG A 22 22.73 16.29 5.81
CA ARG A 22 21.37 15.97 6.31
C ARG A 22 21.06 14.48 6.41
N CYS A 23 21.72 13.67 5.60
CA CYS A 23 21.47 12.24 5.47
C CYS A 23 22.70 11.37 5.79
N GLY A 24 23.89 11.97 5.88
CA GLY A 24 25.14 11.27 6.17
C GLY A 24 25.87 10.77 4.93
N PHE A 25 27.06 10.21 5.18
CA PHE A 25 27.98 9.75 4.15
C PHE A 25 27.38 8.71 3.19
N PRO A 26 26.64 7.68 3.65
CA PRO A 26 26.20 6.61 2.75
C PRO A 26 25.21 7.09 1.67
N VAL A 27 24.23 7.92 2.05
CA VAL A 27 23.29 8.53 1.09
C VAL A 27 24.00 9.48 0.12
N SER A 28 24.99 10.25 0.60
CA SER A 28 25.80 11.13 -0.24
C SER A 28 26.61 10.35 -1.28
N ALA A 29 27.27 9.27 -0.85
CA ALA A 29 27.98 8.34 -1.73
C ALA A 29 27.04 7.70 -2.75
N GLY A 30 25.82 7.34 -2.34
CA GLY A 30 24.77 6.83 -3.22
C GLY A 30 24.40 7.79 -4.35
N ILE A 31 24.23 9.07 -4.04
CA ILE A 31 23.93 10.10 -5.05
C ILE A 31 25.07 10.22 -6.07
N MET A 32 26.32 10.18 -5.60
CA MET A 32 27.48 10.23 -6.48
C MET A 32 27.55 8.98 -7.37
N MET A 33 27.48 7.78 -6.79
CA MET A 33 27.54 6.53 -7.54
C MET A 33 26.42 6.41 -8.58
N LYS A 34 25.19 6.76 -8.23
CA LYS A 34 24.07 6.78 -9.18
C LYS A 34 24.26 7.75 -10.34
N THR A 35 24.99 8.85 -10.12
CA THR A 35 25.26 9.84 -11.16
C THR A 35 26.37 9.42 -12.11
N PHE A 36 27.42 8.75 -11.60
CA PHE A 36 28.57 8.30 -12.40
C PHE A 36 28.40 6.89 -13.00
N SER A 37 27.64 6.01 -12.33
CA SER A 37 27.36 4.64 -12.76
C SER A 37 25.87 4.33 -12.54
N PRO A 38 25.00 4.70 -13.49
CA PRO A 38 23.54 4.62 -13.31
C PRO A 38 23.02 3.21 -13.02
N ASP A 39 23.62 2.18 -13.61
CA ASP A 39 23.11 0.80 -13.50
C ASP A 39 23.43 0.19 -12.11
N THR A 40 24.68 0.29 -11.66
CA THR A 40 25.11 -0.23 -10.34
C THR A 40 24.78 0.73 -9.20
N GLY A 41 24.97 2.03 -9.44
CA GLY A 41 24.80 3.08 -8.44
C GLY A 41 23.34 3.33 -8.06
N ARG A 42 22.37 2.96 -8.92
CA ARG A 42 20.95 3.05 -8.58
C ARG A 42 20.57 2.11 -7.45
N ILE A 43 21.04 0.86 -7.50
CA ILE A 43 20.76 -0.16 -6.46
C ILE A 43 21.39 0.27 -5.14
N PHE A 44 22.67 0.68 -5.18
CA PHE A 44 23.37 1.18 -4.00
C PHE A 44 22.66 2.40 -3.38
N TYR A 45 22.35 3.42 -4.20
CA TYR A 45 21.61 4.60 -3.73
C TYR A 45 20.29 4.26 -3.07
N GLU A 46 19.53 3.35 -3.67
CA GLU A 46 18.24 2.94 -3.14
C GLU A 46 18.36 2.25 -1.78
N ASN A 47 19.33 1.34 -1.61
CA ASN A 47 19.54 0.66 -0.34
C ASN A 47 19.90 1.67 0.76
N GLU A 48 20.85 2.56 0.49
CA GLU A 48 21.27 3.58 1.47
C GLU A 48 20.16 4.56 1.83
N VAL A 49 19.34 4.95 0.86
CA VAL A 49 18.15 5.79 1.12
C VAL A 49 17.12 5.03 1.95
N SER A 50 16.86 3.76 1.61
CA SER A 50 15.90 2.94 2.34
C SER A 50 16.32 2.76 3.79
N ASP A 51 17.57 2.38 4.03
CA ASP A 51 18.11 2.19 5.38
C ASP A 51 18.07 3.48 6.19
N TYR A 52 18.46 4.61 5.58
CA TYR A 52 18.35 5.91 6.23
C TYR A 52 16.92 6.24 6.64
N LEU A 53 15.94 6.04 5.74
CA LEU A 53 14.54 6.36 6.01
C LEU A 53 13.91 5.42 7.05
N LEU A 54 14.27 4.13 7.05
CA LEU A 54 13.83 3.17 8.06
C LEU A 54 14.26 3.57 9.47
N HIS A 55 15.48 4.08 9.62
CA HIS A 55 16.00 4.52 10.91
C HIS A 55 15.42 5.88 11.31
N LYS A 56 15.43 6.86 10.39
CA LYS A 56 14.99 8.23 10.68
C LYS A 56 13.49 8.35 10.96
N PHE A 57 12.67 7.58 10.25
CA PHE A 57 11.21 7.60 10.37
C PHE A 57 10.66 6.25 10.84
N SER A 58 11.35 5.63 11.80
CA SER A 58 11.00 4.32 12.37
C SER A 58 9.58 4.28 12.96
N GLU A 59 9.07 5.40 13.48
CA GLU A 59 7.69 5.51 13.96
C GLU A 59 6.65 5.31 12.85
N ILE A 60 6.89 5.87 11.66
CA ILE A 60 6.03 5.67 10.48
C ILE A 60 6.06 4.19 10.10
N VAL A 61 7.24 3.57 10.03
CA VAL A 61 7.36 2.13 9.76
C VAL A 61 6.55 1.31 10.77
N ARG A 62 6.58 1.69 12.05
CA ARG A 62 5.84 1.01 13.11
C ARG A 62 4.32 1.12 12.93
N TRP A 63 3.79 2.26 12.48
CA TRP A 63 2.35 2.42 12.20
C TRP A 63 1.84 1.44 11.16
N TYR A 64 2.68 1.09 10.18
CA TYR A 64 2.29 0.19 9.10
C TYR A 64 2.66 -1.29 9.35
N LYS A 65 3.49 -1.59 10.35
CA LYS A 65 3.92 -2.95 10.68
C LYS A 65 2.76 -3.87 11.04
N ASP A 66 1.78 -3.34 11.79
CA ASP A 66 0.62 -4.09 12.29
C ASP A 66 -0.64 -3.84 11.45
N CYS A 67 -0.52 -3.18 10.29
CA CYS A 67 -1.66 -2.81 9.47
C CYS A 67 -2.29 -4.07 8.83
N PRO A 68 -3.53 -4.45 9.21
CA PRO A 68 -4.19 -5.62 8.66
C PRO A 68 -4.55 -5.34 7.19
N CYS A 69 -4.15 -6.23 6.28
CA CYS A 69 -4.69 -6.21 4.92
C CYS A 69 -5.94 -7.10 4.87
N PRO A 70 -7.14 -6.55 4.64
CA PRO A 70 -8.37 -7.32 4.66
C PRO A 70 -8.60 -7.93 3.27
N THR A 71 -7.91 -9.02 2.98
CA THR A 71 -8.12 -9.82 1.77
C THR A 71 -8.42 -11.28 2.12
N GLY A 72 -9.59 -11.77 1.71
CA GLY A 72 -9.88 -13.20 1.62
C GLY A 72 -9.16 -13.84 0.43
N ARG A 73 -9.48 -15.10 0.07
CA ARG A 73 -8.92 -15.69 -1.17
C ARG A 73 -9.43 -14.88 -2.36
N LEU A 74 -8.55 -14.48 -3.28
CA LEU A 74 -8.89 -13.61 -4.41
C LEU A 74 -8.89 -14.42 -5.71
N THR A 75 -10.05 -14.89 -6.13
CA THR A 75 -10.29 -15.46 -7.46
C THR A 75 -10.66 -14.36 -8.48
N ALA A 76 -10.57 -14.64 -9.79
CA ALA A 76 -10.91 -13.67 -10.85
C ALA A 76 -12.35 -13.12 -10.77
N GLY A 77 -13.27 -13.86 -10.14
CA GLY A 77 -14.66 -13.43 -9.90
C GLY A 77 -14.90 -12.80 -8.51
N SER A 78 -13.86 -12.53 -7.72
CA SER A 78 -14.01 -12.11 -6.32
C SER A 78 -14.57 -10.69 -6.20
N PRO A 79 -15.70 -10.51 -5.48
CA PRO A 79 -16.37 -9.23 -5.39
C PRO A 79 -15.61 -8.21 -4.53
N VAL A 80 -15.94 -6.94 -4.76
CA VAL A 80 -15.59 -5.83 -3.88
C VAL A 80 -16.82 -5.51 -3.03
N TRP A 81 -16.72 -5.78 -1.74
CA TRP A 81 -17.76 -5.51 -0.76
C TRP A 81 -17.62 -4.06 -0.28
N VAL A 82 -18.66 -3.26 -0.46
CA VAL A 82 -18.68 -1.85 -0.04
C VAL A 82 -19.70 -1.68 1.06
N PHE A 83 -19.27 -1.29 2.24
CA PHE A 83 -20.16 -0.94 3.35
C PHE A 83 -20.56 0.52 3.29
N LEU A 84 -21.86 0.76 3.28
CA LEU A 84 -22.46 2.09 3.33
C LEU A 84 -23.17 2.25 4.67
N SER A 85 -22.84 3.34 5.37
CA SER A 85 -23.45 3.61 6.68
C SER A 85 -24.93 4.02 6.55
N GLY A 86 -25.32 4.59 5.40
CA GLY A 86 -26.64 5.17 5.18
C GLY A 86 -26.88 6.48 5.93
N LYS A 87 -25.89 6.96 6.70
CA LYS A 87 -25.99 8.20 7.48
C LYS A 87 -25.68 9.45 6.65
N GLU A 88 -24.81 9.33 5.66
CA GLU A 88 -24.34 10.42 4.81
C GLU A 88 -24.43 10.01 3.33
N PRO A 89 -25.61 10.16 2.69
CA PRO A 89 -25.86 9.62 1.35
C PRO A 89 -24.93 10.20 0.29
N GLU A 90 -24.54 11.48 0.41
CA GLU A 90 -23.59 12.12 -0.51
C GLU A 90 -22.19 11.50 -0.45
N LYS A 91 -21.71 11.14 0.76
CA LYS A 91 -20.40 10.49 0.92
C LYS A 91 -20.44 9.02 0.49
N ASP A 92 -21.54 8.33 0.78
CA ASP A 92 -21.78 6.96 0.36
C ASP A 92 -21.84 6.84 -1.18
N ASP A 93 -22.46 7.81 -1.86
CA ASP A 93 -22.49 7.89 -3.33
C ASP A 93 -21.12 8.23 -3.92
N ALA A 94 -20.37 9.14 -3.29
CA ALA A 94 -19.01 9.48 -3.70
C ALA A 94 -18.07 8.27 -3.58
N LEU A 95 -18.16 7.54 -2.47
CA LEU A 95 -17.45 6.29 -2.23
C LEU A 95 -17.73 5.27 -3.34
N LEU A 96 -19.01 5.00 -3.65
CA LEU A 96 -19.38 4.04 -4.70
C LEU A 96 -18.85 4.43 -6.07
N LYS A 97 -18.97 5.70 -6.45
CA LYS A 97 -18.46 6.21 -7.73
C LYS A 97 -16.94 6.04 -7.83
N SER A 98 -16.24 6.33 -6.74
CA SER A 98 -14.79 6.26 -6.67
C SER A 98 -14.29 4.81 -6.71
N VAL A 99 -14.92 3.90 -5.94
CA VAL A 99 -14.63 2.46 -5.96
C VAL A 99 -14.81 1.90 -7.38
N ARG A 100 -15.94 2.20 -8.04
CA ARG A 100 -16.23 1.73 -9.42
C ARG A 100 -15.27 2.24 -10.47
N LYS A 101 -14.62 3.39 -10.23
CA LYS A 101 -13.63 3.95 -11.15
C LYS A 101 -12.28 3.23 -11.04
N GLU A 102 -11.92 2.76 -9.86
CA GLU A 102 -10.60 2.18 -9.57
C GLU A 102 -10.55 0.67 -9.70
N ILE A 103 -11.68 0.00 -9.57
CA ILE A 103 -11.77 -1.44 -9.78
C ILE A 103 -12.16 -1.69 -11.24
N ASP A 104 -11.50 -2.65 -11.88
CA ASP A 104 -11.84 -3.11 -13.24
C ASP A 104 -13.25 -3.75 -13.28
N ASN A 105 -13.48 -4.73 -14.15
CA ASN A 105 -14.77 -5.45 -14.27
C ASN A 105 -15.15 -6.35 -13.07
N ARG A 106 -14.62 -6.09 -11.87
CA ARG A 106 -14.93 -6.87 -10.66
C ARG A 106 -16.33 -6.54 -10.15
N PRO A 107 -17.08 -7.54 -9.65
CA PRO A 107 -18.44 -7.30 -9.17
C PRO A 107 -18.43 -6.49 -7.87
N VAL A 108 -19.17 -5.38 -7.83
CA VAL A 108 -19.37 -4.58 -6.62
C VAL A 108 -20.60 -5.07 -5.87
N ARG A 109 -20.46 -5.34 -4.57
CA ARG A 109 -21.55 -5.74 -3.69
C ARG A 109 -21.67 -4.77 -2.54
N VAL A 110 -22.76 -4.01 -2.55
CA VAL A 110 -23.10 -3.11 -1.45
C VAL A 110 -23.62 -3.92 -0.27
N ILE A 111 -23.19 -3.55 0.92
CA ILE A 111 -23.70 -4.05 2.20
C ILE A 111 -24.10 -2.86 3.04
N THR A 112 -25.34 -2.87 3.49
CA THR A 112 -25.85 -1.97 4.53
C THR A 112 -25.92 -2.72 5.87
N ARG A 113 -26.17 -1.97 6.95
CA ARG A 113 -26.45 -2.55 8.26
C ARG A 113 -27.63 -3.54 8.24
N GLU A 114 -28.65 -3.28 7.40
CA GLU A 114 -29.80 -4.16 7.23
C GLU A 114 -29.48 -5.42 6.41
N ASP A 115 -28.73 -5.25 5.31
CA ASP A 115 -28.35 -6.36 4.42
C ASP A 115 -27.42 -7.36 5.11
N PHE A 116 -26.57 -6.88 6.01
CA PHE A 116 -25.67 -7.74 6.77
C PHE A 116 -26.44 -8.80 7.58
N ARG A 117 -27.55 -8.42 8.24
CA ARG A 117 -28.39 -9.35 9.02
C ARG A 117 -28.90 -10.50 8.15
N ARG A 118 -29.21 -10.22 6.87
CA ARG A 118 -29.74 -11.20 5.92
C ARG A 118 -28.64 -12.06 5.29
N ARG A 119 -27.46 -11.49 5.05
CA ARG A 119 -26.36 -12.15 4.35
C ARG A 119 -25.46 -12.98 5.26
N MET A 120 -25.49 -12.71 6.56
CA MET A 120 -24.59 -13.33 7.53
C MET A 120 -25.41 -14.08 8.58
N CYS A 121 -25.43 -15.41 8.47
CA CYS A 121 -26.06 -16.28 9.47
C CYS A 121 -25.32 -16.14 10.81
N LEU A 122 -25.81 -15.22 11.67
CA LEU A 122 -25.29 -14.93 12.99
C LEU A 122 -26.29 -15.33 14.07
N PRO A 123 -25.82 -15.76 15.26
CA PRO A 123 -26.70 -16.03 16.39
C PRO A 123 -27.49 -14.78 16.80
N GLY A 124 -28.77 -14.94 17.16
CA GLY A 124 -29.66 -13.83 17.51
C GLY A 124 -29.17 -12.96 18.68
N GLN A 125 -28.49 -13.54 19.67
CA GLN A 125 -27.85 -12.80 20.77
C GLN A 125 -26.68 -11.91 20.31
N LEU A 126 -26.02 -12.28 19.22
CA LEU A 126 -24.94 -11.48 18.64
C LEU A 126 -25.53 -10.32 17.83
N ILE A 127 -26.62 -10.56 17.08
CA ILE A 127 -27.33 -9.53 16.32
C ILE A 127 -27.84 -8.43 17.26
N SER A 128 -28.45 -8.79 18.39
CA SER A 128 -28.96 -7.80 19.36
C SER A 128 -27.86 -6.98 20.04
N ARG A 129 -26.65 -7.53 20.19
CA ARG A 129 -25.46 -6.79 20.63
C ARG A 129 -24.93 -5.88 19.53
N LEU A 130 -24.91 -6.37 18.29
CA LEU A 130 -24.47 -5.63 17.11
C LEU A 130 -25.40 -4.45 16.77
N ASP A 131 -26.66 -4.47 17.21
CA ASP A 131 -27.59 -3.35 17.05
C ASP A 131 -27.25 -2.13 17.91
N ARG A 132 -26.48 -2.32 18.99
CA ARG A 132 -26.15 -1.27 19.96
C ARG A 132 -24.80 -0.61 19.74
N VAL A 133 -24.02 -1.12 18.80
CA VAL A 133 -22.67 -0.67 18.51
C VAL A 133 -22.67 0.24 17.29
N ASP A 134 -21.77 1.21 17.29
CA ASP A 134 -21.62 2.15 16.21
C ASP A 134 -21.20 1.46 14.90
N ASP A 135 -21.33 2.19 13.79
CA ASP A 135 -21.03 1.64 12.47
C ASP A 135 -19.54 1.35 12.25
N ASP A 136 -18.64 1.97 13.04
CA ASP A 136 -17.20 1.72 12.92
C ASP A 136 -16.85 0.33 13.45
N MET A 137 -17.29 0.03 14.68
CA MET A 137 -17.07 -1.28 15.28
C MET A 137 -17.87 -2.37 14.56
N LEU A 138 -19.03 -2.02 14.00
CA LEU A 138 -19.75 -2.91 13.09
C LEU A 138 -18.92 -3.19 11.84
N SER A 139 -18.43 -2.16 11.13
CA SER A 139 -17.64 -2.30 9.90
C SER A 139 -16.40 -3.19 10.08
N GLU A 140 -15.71 -3.06 11.20
CA GLU A 140 -14.56 -3.91 11.54
C GLU A 140 -14.97 -5.38 11.71
N PHE A 141 -16.06 -5.63 12.44
CA PHE A 141 -16.63 -6.96 12.58
C PHE A 141 -17.12 -7.53 11.24
N LEU A 142 -17.74 -6.70 10.39
CA LEU A 142 -18.19 -7.05 9.04
C LEU A 142 -17.03 -7.53 8.20
N CYS A 143 -15.95 -6.76 8.15
CA CYS A 143 -14.74 -7.10 7.41
C CYS A 143 -14.23 -8.50 7.77
N HIS A 144 -14.03 -8.78 9.06
CA HIS A 144 -13.51 -10.08 9.49
C HIS A 144 -14.49 -11.22 9.22
N THR A 145 -15.77 -11.00 9.49
CA THR A 145 -16.78 -12.05 9.33
C THR A 145 -17.04 -12.35 7.85
N LEU A 146 -17.17 -11.32 7.00
CA LEU A 146 -17.38 -11.48 5.56
C LEU A 146 -16.19 -12.17 4.91
N LEU A 147 -14.97 -11.71 5.16
CA LEU A 147 -13.77 -12.27 4.54
C LEU A 147 -13.45 -13.68 5.04
N SER A 148 -13.87 -14.04 6.26
CA SER A 148 -13.76 -15.41 6.77
C SER A 148 -14.70 -16.39 6.08
N LYS A 149 -15.81 -15.90 5.50
CA LYS A 149 -16.88 -16.74 4.92
C LYS A 149 -16.98 -16.61 3.40
N GLN A 150 -16.52 -15.52 2.82
CA GLN A 150 -16.64 -15.19 1.41
C GLN A 150 -15.35 -14.56 0.88
N ASP A 151 -15.03 -14.90 -0.36
CA ASP A 151 -13.92 -14.32 -1.10
C ASP A 151 -14.20 -12.85 -1.46
N GLY A 152 -13.16 -12.03 -1.57
CA GLY A 152 -13.30 -10.63 -1.96
C GLY A 152 -12.41 -9.63 -1.23
N THR A 153 -12.71 -8.36 -1.51
CA THR A 153 -12.07 -7.19 -0.91
C THR A 153 -13.13 -6.39 -0.18
N TYR A 154 -12.89 -6.00 1.08
CA TYR A 154 -13.84 -5.21 1.86
C TYR A 154 -13.41 -3.73 1.93
N VAL A 155 -14.36 -2.82 1.66
CA VAL A 155 -14.20 -1.37 1.61
C VAL A 155 -15.32 -0.72 2.41
N ASP A 156 -15.01 0.32 3.19
CA ASP A 156 -15.96 1.21 3.85
C ASP A 156 -15.53 2.67 3.65
N SER A 157 -16.39 3.64 4.00
CA SER A 157 -16.10 5.07 3.84
C SER A 157 -14.84 5.49 4.59
N ARG A 158 -14.60 4.96 5.78
CA ARG A 158 -13.40 5.25 6.56
C ARG A 158 -12.15 4.70 5.90
N ARG A 159 -12.15 3.48 5.38
CA ARG A 159 -11.08 2.79 4.66
C ARG A 159 -10.82 3.41 3.28
N TRP A 160 -11.83 4.08 2.72
CA TRP A 160 -11.76 4.78 1.44
C TRP A 160 -11.37 6.25 1.55
N GLU A 161 -11.79 6.96 2.59
CA GLU A 161 -11.21 8.27 2.97
C GLU A 161 -9.77 8.05 3.44
N SER A 162 -9.57 6.99 4.21
CA SER A 162 -8.30 6.32 4.41
C SER A 162 -7.82 5.62 3.13
N ALA A 163 -8.23 5.92 1.90
CA ALA A 163 -7.42 5.57 0.71
C ALA A 163 -6.14 6.44 0.67
N GLN A 164 -6.08 7.50 1.49
CA GLN A 164 -4.82 8.06 1.97
C GLN A 164 -4.05 7.15 2.97
N LYS A 165 -4.62 6.02 3.43
CA LYS A 165 -4.10 5.06 4.45
C LYS A 165 -4.69 3.61 4.32
N GLY A 166 -4.95 3.10 3.10
CA GLY A 166 -5.91 1.98 2.88
C GLY A 166 -5.42 0.98 1.85
N ASP A 167 -4.62 1.44 0.90
CA ASP A 167 -3.45 0.68 0.52
C ASP A 167 -2.32 1.07 1.50
N PRO A 168 -1.89 0.17 2.39
CA PRO A 168 -0.78 0.48 3.29
C PRO A 168 0.48 0.86 2.52
N VAL A 169 0.62 0.49 1.23
CA VAL A 169 1.65 1.04 0.34
C VAL A 169 1.47 2.53 0.09
N HIS A 170 0.28 2.98 -0.30
CA HIS A 170 0.02 4.40 -0.58
C HIS A 170 0.10 5.25 0.67
N GLY A 171 -0.44 4.77 1.80
CA GLY A 171 -0.32 5.46 3.09
C GLY A 171 1.12 5.60 3.53
N PHE A 172 1.88 4.50 3.49
CA PHE A 172 3.30 4.51 3.83
C PHE A 172 4.09 5.47 2.93
N ILE A 173 3.84 5.48 1.62
CA ILE A 173 4.49 6.41 0.69
C ILE A 173 4.13 7.85 1.04
N SER A 174 2.85 8.15 1.27
CA SER A 174 2.39 9.51 1.58
C SER A 174 2.99 10.05 2.87
N ASP A 175 2.92 9.28 3.96
CA ASP A 175 3.45 9.68 5.27
C ASP A 175 4.98 9.83 5.22
N MET A 176 5.69 8.92 4.53
CA MET A 176 7.13 9.05 4.32
C MET A 176 7.50 10.25 3.45
N LEU A 177 6.76 10.52 2.36
CA LEU A 177 7.00 11.69 1.51
C LEU A 177 6.78 12.98 2.27
N ALA A 178 5.67 13.08 3.02
CA ALA A 178 5.37 14.25 3.86
C ALA A 178 6.48 14.46 4.89
N ALA A 179 6.95 13.41 5.55
CA ALA A 179 8.04 13.49 6.52
C ALA A 179 9.37 13.93 5.86
N CYS A 180 9.68 13.41 4.67
CA CYS A 180 10.87 13.81 3.90
C CYS A 180 10.82 15.29 3.48
N LEU A 181 9.66 15.77 3.04
CA LEU A 181 9.43 17.16 2.66
C LEU A 181 9.53 18.09 3.87
N SER A 182 8.88 17.75 4.98
CA SER A 182 8.94 18.53 6.23
C SER A 182 10.36 18.59 6.80
N ALA A 183 11.12 17.49 6.72
CA ALA A 183 12.53 17.46 7.10
C ALA A 183 13.46 18.10 6.03
N ARG A 184 12.90 18.58 4.91
CA ARG A 184 13.62 19.19 3.79
C ARG A 184 14.81 18.34 3.35
N LEU A 185 14.58 17.03 3.14
CA LEU A 185 15.63 16.10 2.77
C LEU A 185 16.04 16.31 1.30
N PRO A 186 17.34 16.25 0.98
CA PRO A 186 17.86 16.45 -0.38
C PRO A 186 17.65 15.25 -1.33
N ILE A 187 16.95 14.21 -0.85
CA ILE A 187 16.64 12.97 -1.57
C ILE A 187 15.21 12.94 -2.13
N VAL A 188 14.43 14.02 -1.96
CA VAL A 188 13.12 14.18 -2.61
C VAL A 188 13.34 14.49 -4.09
N ASP A 189 13.73 13.46 -4.85
CA ASP A 189 13.83 13.48 -6.30
C ASP A 189 12.85 12.47 -6.94
N GLY A 190 12.87 12.36 -8.27
CA GLY A 190 11.93 11.51 -9.02
C GLY A 190 12.04 10.01 -8.70
N ASP A 191 13.08 9.56 -8.01
CA ASP A 191 13.27 8.15 -7.69
C ASP A 191 12.68 7.77 -6.32
N LEU A 192 12.47 8.75 -5.43
CA LEU A 192 11.96 8.52 -4.08
C LEU A 192 10.59 7.80 -4.05
N PRO A 193 9.58 8.14 -4.87
CA PRO A 193 8.32 7.38 -4.91
C PRO A 193 8.52 5.90 -5.25
N GLY A 194 9.46 5.58 -6.14
CA GLY A 194 9.81 4.22 -6.51
C GLY A 194 10.48 3.45 -5.37
N ILE A 195 11.40 4.11 -4.65
CA ILE A 195 12.08 3.56 -3.46
C ILE A 195 11.06 3.27 -2.36
N LEU A 196 10.20 4.24 -2.03
CA LEU A 196 9.16 4.08 -1.00
C LEU A 196 8.16 2.97 -1.34
N THR A 197 7.82 2.80 -2.62
CA THR A 197 6.99 1.68 -3.08
C THR A 197 7.66 0.33 -2.80
N ARG A 198 8.96 0.18 -3.09
CA ARG A 198 9.70 -1.05 -2.81
C ARG A 198 9.87 -1.28 -1.31
N MET A 199 10.15 -0.23 -0.55
CA MET A 199 10.17 -0.29 0.91
C MET A 199 8.83 -0.78 1.49
N ALA A 200 7.69 -0.26 1.03
CA ALA A 200 6.39 -0.70 1.49
C ALA A 200 6.16 -2.21 1.25
N ARG A 201 6.53 -2.70 0.06
CA ARG A 201 6.44 -4.14 -0.28
C ARG A 201 7.32 -5.01 0.60
N HIS A 202 8.51 -4.52 0.96
CA HIS A 202 9.44 -5.26 1.78
C HIS A 202 9.15 -5.16 3.28
N HIS A 203 8.71 -4.01 3.79
CA HIS A 203 8.63 -3.78 5.24
C HIS A 203 7.22 -3.86 5.82
N ILE A 204 6.17 -3.82 4.99
CA ILE A 204 4.79 -3.99 5.45
C ILE A 204 4.39 -5.47 5.32
N PRO A 205 4.20 -6.21 6.44
CA PRO A 205 3.97 -7.66 6.39
C PRO A 205 2.75 -8.06 5.56
N SER A 206 1.68 -7.27 5.65
CA SER A 206 0.41 -7.55 4.98
C SER A 206 0.49 -7.34 3.45
N VAL A 207 1.27 -6.36 2.99
CA VAL A 207 1.61 -6.17 1.56
C VAL A 207 2.46 -7.33 1.04
N ARG A 208 3.47 -7.73 1.82
CA ARG A 208 4.36 -8.84 1.48
C ARG A 208 3.59 -10.16 1.34
N ALA A 209 2.64 -10.40 2.24
CA ALA A 209 1.77 -11.57 2.19
C ALA A 209 0.88 -11.58 0.93
N LYS A 210 0.29 -10.43 0.58
CA LYS A 210 -0.51 -10.27 -0.65
C LYS A 210 0.30 -10.57 -1.91
N LEU A 211 1.52 -10.05 -2.02
CA LEU A 211 2.41 -10.31 -3.16
C LEU A 211 2.76 -11.80 -3.30
N ARG A 212 3.11 -12.46 -2.19
CA ARG A 212 3.41 -13.90 -2.21
C ARG A 212 2.23 -14.74 -2.67
N GLU A 213 1.01 -14.39 -2.25
CA GLU A 213 -0.19 -15.09 -2.69
C GLU A 213 -0.48 -14.83 -4.18
N GLN A 214 -0.26 -13.60 -4.65
CA GLN A 214 -0.36 -13.27 -6.07
C GLN A 214 0.64 -14.05 -6.93
N ASP A 215 1.90 -14.11 -6.52
CA ASP A 215 2.94 -14.90 -7.20
C ASP A 215 2.57 -16.38 -7.23
N ARG A 216 2.05 -16.92 -6.12
CA ARG A 216 1.56 -18.30 -6.04
C ARG A 216 0.43 -18.56 -7.05
N MET A 217 -0.53 -17.65 -7.17
CA MET A 217 -1.63 -17.78 -8.13
C MET A 217 -1.14 -17.71 -9.58
N ILE A 218 -0.18 -16.84 -9.89
CA ILE A 218 0.42 -16.75 -11.24
C ILE A 218 1.12 -18.05 -11.61
N LEU A 219 1.89 -18.63 -10.68
CA LEU A 219 2.58 -19.91 -10.89
C LEU A 219 1.61 -21.09 -11.06
N GLN A 220 0.46 -21.05 -10.37
CA GLN A 220 -0.60 -22.05 -10.53
C GLN A 220 -1.38 -21.90 -11.84
N ALA A 221 -1.61 -20.66 -12.30
CA ALA A 221 -2.30 -20.36 -13.54
C ALA A 221 -1.44 -20.55 -14.79
N CYS A 222 -0.10 -20.50 -14.65
CA CYS A 222 0.85 -20.70 -15.74
C CYS A 222 1.88 -21.80 -15.38
N PRO A 223 1.57 -23.09 -15.64
CA PRO A 223 2.46 -24.21 -15.34
C PRO A 223 3.86 -24.10 -15.96
N SER A 224 3.96 -23.47 -17.14
CA SER A 224 5.23 -23.23 -17.86
C SER A 224 6.19 -22.26 -17.16
N LEU A 225 5.68 -21.35 -16.32
CA LEU A 225 6.51 -20.46 -15.49
C LEU A 225 7.07 -21.18 -14.25
N ASN A 226 6.37 -22.21 -13.78
CA ASN A 226 6.77 -23.04 -12.64
C ASN A 226 7.95 -23.96 -13.00
N GLU A 227 7.95 -24.51 -14.23
CA GLU A 227 9.07 -25.30 -14.78
C GLU A 227 10.33 -24.44 -14.97
N TYR A 228 10.19 -23.18 -15.40
CA TYR A 228 11.31 -22.24 -15.55
C TYR A 228 11.98 -21.87 -14.22
N GLN A 229 11.20 -21.69 -13.14
CA GLN A 229 11.77 -21.42 -11.81
C GLN A 229 12.48 -22.63 -11.20
N HIS A 230 12.02 -23.85 -11.49
CA HIS A 230 12.69 -25.07 -11.07
C HIS A 230 13.97 -25.37 -11.87
N ALA A 231 14.07 -24.88 -13.10
CA ALA A 231 15.27 -25.01 -13.93
C ALA A 231 16.38 -23.97 -13.60
N MET A 232 16.08 -22.92 -12.82
CA MET A 232 17.04 -21.88 -12.42
C MET A 232 17.50 -21.96 -10.95
N LYS A 233 17.13 -23.01 -10.22
CA LYS A 233 17.77 -23.39 -8.94
C LYS A 233 18.89 -24.37 -9.18
#